data_AF-A0A3N0WVY1-F1
#
_entry.id   AF-A0A3N0WVY1-F1
#
_cell.length_a   1.000
_cell.length_b   1.000
_cell.length_c   1.000
_cell.angle_alpha   90.00
_cell.angle_beta   90.00
_cell.angle_gamma   90.00
#
_symmetry.space_group_name_H-M   'P 1'
#
loop_
_entity.id
_entity.type
_entity.pdbx_description
1 polymer ?
#
loop_
_entity_poly.entity_id
_entity_poly.type
_entity_poly.pdbx_seq_one_letter_code
_entity_poly.pdbx_strand_id
1 'polypeptide(L)'
;MPFQEKIQIVKNNLVHLPLFIKTLYKTLYSSLTVTPSYLGGYYNEFTGVAKIKSVNERINIVFYNKGGEVLNYSLHNLYYLQKINDLCKQSNISLVLISTPLHSLHKDKIPVNYLKKHQEIVNKSNRHLLDYSNLLEDAKYFMPDGDHVNKRGSISTINIFKSQLNQILK
;
A
#
# COMPACT_ATOMS: atom_id res chain seq x y z
N MET A 1 -17.22 8.98 -8.79
CA MET A 1 -16.46 9.43 -9.97
C MET A 1 -17.27 10.49 -10.72
N PRO A 2 -16.75 11.72 -10.83
CA PRO A 2 -17.32 12.80 -11.62
C PRO A 2 -17.59 12.40 -13.08
N PHE A 3 -18.60 13.00 -13.71
CA PHE A 3 -19.02 12.67 -15.08
C PHE A 3 -17.89 12.88 -16.11
N GLN A 4 -17.07 13.89 -15.91
CA GLN A 4 -15.95 14.22 -16.80
C GLN A 4 -14.86 13.14 -16.80
N GLU A 5 -14.55 12.54 -15.65
CA GLU A 5 -13.59 11.44 -15.53
C GLU A 5 -14.10 10.17 -16.22
N LYS A 6 -15.42 9.90 -16.14
CA LYS A 6 -16.05 8.77 -16.84
C LYS A 6 -15.88 8.87 -18.36
N ILE A 7 -16.08 10.08 -18.92
CA ILE A 7 -15.90 10.33 -20.34
C ILE A 7 -14.42 10.14 -20.74
N GLN A 8 -13.49 10.60 -19.90
CA GLN A 8 -12.07 10.47 -20.18
C GLN A 8 -11.62 8.99 -20.22
N ILE A 9 -12.15 8.16 -19.33
CA ILE A 9 -11.87 6.71 -19.34
C ILE A 9 -12.36 6.06 -20.64
N VAL A 10 -13.55 6.41 -21.12
CA VAL A 10 -14.08 5.88 -22.39
C VAL A 10 -13.20 6.31 -23.56
N LYS A 11 -12.82 7.60 -23.61
CA LYS A 11 -11.94 8.15 -24.65
C LYS A 11 -10.57 7.44 -24.68
N ASN A 12 -10.00 7.19 -23.51
CA ASN A 12 -8.68 6.53 -23.38
C ASN A 12 -8.72 5.05 -23.79
N ASN A 13 -9.89 4.43 -23.86
CA ASN A 13 -10.05 3.01 -24.21
C ASN A 13 -10.67 2.80 -25.60
N LEU A 14 -10.79 3.84 -26.44
CA LEU A 14 -11.42 3.76 -27.77
C LEU A 14 -10.74 2.74 -28.70
N VAL A 15 -9.43 2.59 -28.61
CA VAL A 15 -8.66 1.62 -29.44
C VAL A 15 -8.99 0.17 -29.08
N HIS A 16 -9.43 -0.10 -27.85
CA HIS A 16 -9.83 -1.42 -27.37
C HIS A 16 -11.31 -1.45 -26.96
N LEU A 17 -12.13 -0.58 -27.56
CA LEU A 17 -13.54 -0.38 -27.19
C LEU A 17 -14.36 -1.68 -27.15
N PRO A 18 -14.19 -2.66 -28.07
CA PRO A 18 -14.91 -3.93 -27.99
C PRO A 18 -14.55 -4.75 -26.73
N LEU A 19 -13.28 -4.78 -26.35
CA LEU A 19 -12.79 -5.45 -25.14
C LEU A 19 -13.22 -4.71 -23.86
N PHE A 20 -13.17 -3.39 -23.89
CA PHE A 20 -13.62 -2.53 -22.81
C PHE A 20 -15.12 -2.70 -22.56
N ILE A 21 -15.96 -2.66 -23.61
CA ILE A 21 -17.41 -2.89 -23.51
C ILE A 21 -17.70 -4.32 -23.06
N LYS A 22 -17.00 -5.33 -23.58
CA LYS A 22 -17.15 -6.73 -23.12
C LYS A 22 -16.84 -6.89 -21.62
N THR A 23 -15.81 -6.21 -21.14
CA THR A 23 -15.40 -6.23 -19.72
C THR A 23 -16.38 -5.47 -18.85
N LEU A 24 -16.87 -4.32 -19.32
CA LEU A 24 -17.90 -3.53 -18.65
C LEU A 24 -19.21 -4.30 -18.54
N TYR A 25 -19.64 -4.93 -19.63
CA TYR A 25 -20.84 -5.77 -19.67
C TYR A 25 -20.70 -6.97 -18.74
N LYS A 26 -19.56 -7.69 -18.76
CA LYS A 26 -19.31 -8.81 -17.85
C LYS A 26 -19.37 -8.38 -16.38
N THR A 27 -18.76 -7.23 -16.05
CA THR A 27 -18.75 -6.68 -14.69
C THR A 27 -20.14 -6.22 -14.24
N LEU A 28 -20.89 -5.55 -15.11
CA LEU A 28 -22.26 -5.10 -14.83
C LEU A 28 -23.23 -6.29 -14.71
N TYR A 29 -23.16 -7.23 -15.65
CA TYR A 29 -23.96 -8.46 -15.62
C TYR A 29 -23.66 -9.28 -14.37
N SER A 30 -22.38 -9.45 -14.00
CA SER A 30 -22.02 -10.14 -12.75
C SER A 30 -22.51 -9.40 -11.50
N SER A 31 -22.57 -8.06 -11.53
CA SER A 31 -23.07 -7.25 -10.41
C SER A 31 -24.60 -7.27 -10.27
N LEU A 32 -25.32 -7.59 -11.34
CA LEU A 32 -26.78 -7.63 -11.39
C LEU A 32 -27.36 -9.04 -11.17
N THR A 33 -26.62 -10.09 -11.57
CA THR A 33 -27.09 -11.49 -11.53
C THR A 33 -26.57 -12.26 -10.32
N VAL A 34 -25.52 -11.78 -9.68
CA VAL A 34 -25.02 -12.29 -8.41
C VAL A 34 -24.91 -11.06 -7.53
N THR A 35 -25.78 -10.92 -6.53
CA THR A 35 -25.37 -10.21 -5.32
C THR A 35 -24.58 -11.25 -4.55
N PRO A 36 -23.22 -11.22 -4.56
CA PRO A 36 -22.53 -12.01 -3.58
C PRO A 36 -22.96 -11.37 -2.25
N SER A 37 -23.61 -12.13 -1.38
CA SER A 37 -23.81 -11.72 0.02
C SER A 37 -22.46 -11.37 0.71
N TYR A 38 -21.35 -11.68 0.01
CA TYR A 38 -19.98 -11.47 0.39
C TYR A 38 -19.13 -11.10 -0.83
N LEU A 39 -18.78 -9.81 -0.97
CA LEU A 39 -17.78 -9.33 -1.93
C LEU A 39 -16.41 -9.29 -1.22
N GLY A 40 -15.69 -10.40 -1.32
CA GLY A 40 -14.27 -10.46 -1.00
C GLY A 40 -13.91 -11.46 0.08
N GLY A 41 -13.09 -12.45 -0.26
CA GLY A 41 -12.30 -13.24 0.67
C GLY A 41 -10.82 -12.92 0.51
N TYR A 42 -10.07 -12.85 1.61
CA TYR A 42 -8.61 -12.80 1.56
C TYR A 42 -8.08 -14.20 1.23
N TYR A 43 -7.63 -14.39 0.00
CA TYR A 43 -6.93 -15.60 -0.42
C TYR A 43 -5.42 -15.37 -0.30
N ASN A 44 -4.77 -16.10 0.59
CA ASN A 44 -3.34 -15.97 0.88
C ASN A 44 -2.58 -17.20 0.39
N GLU A 45 -2.54 -17.37 -0.92
CA GLU A 45 -1.70 -18.38 -1.59
C GLU A 45 -0.39 -17.79 -2.10
N PHE A 46 -0.03 -16.58 -1.67
CA PHE A 46 1.25 -15.98 -2.04
C PHE A 46 2.38 -16.70 -1.31
N THR A 47 2.91 -17.73 -1.95
CA THR A 47 4.08 -18.51 -1.50
C THR A 47 5.41 -17.94 -2.00
N GLY A 48 5.37 -16.75 -2.61
CA GLY A 48 6.54 -16.07 -3.10
C GLY A 48 7.50 -15.68 -1.97
N VAL A 49 8.78 -15.57 -2.35
CA VAL A 49 9.86 -14.96 -1.57
C VAL A 49 10.32 -13.71 -2.30
N ALA A 50 10.90 -12.74 -1.60
CA ALA A 50 11.46 -11.53 -2.23
C ALA A 50 12.43 -11.90 -3.37
N LYS A 51 12.26 -11.27 -4.55
CA LYS A 51 13.09 -11.52 -5.74
C LYS A 51 13.61 -10.21 -6.30
N ILE A 52 14.91 -10.12 -6.56
CA ILE A 52 15.57 -8.89 -7.03
C ILE A 52 14.86 -8.26 -8.23
N LYS A 53 14.46 -9.07 -9.23
CA LYS A 53 13.75 -8.57 -10.42
C LYS A 53 12.42 -7.91 -10.06
N SER A 54 11.58 -8.59 -9.30
CA SER A 54 10.26 -8.09 -8.89
C SER A 54 10.36 -6.88 -7.95
N VAL A 55 11.36 -6.86 -7.07
CA VAL A 55 11.68 -5.69 -6.24
C VAL A 55 12.05 -4.50 -7.12
N ASN A 56 12.92 -4.67 -8.12
CA ASN A 56 13.29 -3.58 -9.03
C ASN A 56 12.09 -3.04 -9.82
N GLU A 57 11.25 -3.94 -10.34
CA GLU A 57 10.01 -3.57 -11.02
C GLU A 57 9.10 -2.75 -10.09
N ARG A 58 8.94 -3.20 -8.85
CA ARG A 58 8.16 -2.49 -7.83
C ARG A 58 8.72 -1.11 -7.53
N ILE A 59 10.03 -1.00 -7.26
CA ILE A 59 10.71 0.27 -7.00
C ILE A 59 10.49 1.25 -8.16
N ASN A 60 10.66 0.78 -9.40
CA ASN A 60 10.45 1.60 -10.59
C ASN A 60 9.00 2.09 -10.72
N ILE A 61 8.01 1.21 -10.49
CA ILE A 61 6.59 1.57 -10.56
C ILE A 61 6.21 2.60 -9.50
N VAL A 62 6.74 2.46 -8.28
CA VAL A 62 6.32 3.27 -7.13
C VAL A 62 7.04 4.61 -7.10
N PHE A 63 8.34 4.64 -7.44
CA PHE A 63 9.19 5.79 -7.16
C PHE A 63 9.68 6.52 -8.41
N TYR A 64 9.58 5.95 -9.60
CA TYR A 64 10.21 6.50 -10.80
C TYR A 64 9.22 6.67 -11.96
N ASN A 65 9.42 7.72 -12.76
CA ASN A 65 8.74 7.85 -14.03
C ASN A 65 9.45 7.03 -15.13
N LYS A 66 8.88 6.98 -16.34
CA LYS A 66 9.50 6.26 -17.48
C LYS A 66 10.86 6.82 -17.90
N GLY A 67 11.16 8.08 -17.56
CA GLY A 67 12.46 8.72 -17.79
C GLY A 67 13.50 8.44 -16.71
N GLY A 68 13.15 7.69 -15.66
CA GLY A 68 14.05 7.39 -14.54
C GLY A 68 14.15 8.51 -13.50
N GLU A 69 13.31 9.54 -13.58
CA GLU A 69 13.27 10.60 -12.57
C GLU A 69 12.38 10.17 -11.41
N VAL A 70 12.73 10.62 -10.20
CA VAL A 70 11.96 10.32 -9.00
C VAL A 70 10.61 11.04 -9.03
N LEU A 71 9.53 10.30 -8.82
CA LEU A 71 8.17 10.83 -8.77
C LEU A 71 7.96 11.76 -7.57
N ASN A 72 7.13 12.78 -7.75
CA ASN A 72 6.65 13.61 -6.65
C ASN A 72 5.72 12.84 -5.72
N TYR A 73 5.61 13.31 -4.47
CA TYR A 73 4.73 12.72 -3.47
C TYR A 73 3.25 12.86 -3.86
N SER A 74 2.44 11.86 -3.51
CA SER A 74 0.99 11.93 -3.68
C SER A 74 0.38 12.96 -2.73
N LEU A 75 -0.05 14.11 -3.28
CA LEU A 75 -0.75 15.15 -2.52
C LEU A 75 -2.06 14.62 -1.90
N HIS A 76 -2.72 13.67 -2.57
CA HIS A 76 -3.93 13.02 -2.05
C HIS A 76 -3.63 12.20 -0.80
N ASN A 77 -2.53 11.43 -0.78
CA ASN A 77 -2.17 10.64 0.40
C ASN A 77 -1.84 11.54 1.59
N LEU A 78 -1.12 12.64 1.34
CA LEU A 78 -0.80 13.64 2.38
C LEU A 78 -2.06 14.30 2.92
N TYR A 79 -2.99 14.66 2.04
CA TYR A 79 -4.28 15.24 2.42
C TYR A 79 -5.10 14.26 3.29
N TYR A 80 -5.22 13.00 2.89
CA TYR A 80 -5.99 12.02 3.66
C TYR A 80 -5.33 11.70 5.00
N LEU A 81 -4.00 11.62 5.07
CA LEU A 81 -3.29 11.45 6.34
C LEU A 81 -3.59 12.62 7.29
N GLN A 82 -3.59 13.85 6.79
CA GLN A 82 -3.97 15.02 7.59
C GLN A 82 -5.43 14.92 8.07
N LYS A 83 -6.37 14.53 7.21
CA LYS A 83 -7.78 14.37 7.59
C LYS A 83 -7.99 13.28 8.65
N ILE A 84 -7.28 12.15 8.54
CA ILE A 84 -7.30 11.10 9.57
C ILE A 84 -6.77 11.67 10.89
N ASN A 85 -5.66 12.39 10.85
CA ASN A 85 -5.07 13.00 12.05
C ASN A 85 -6.02 14.00 12.73
N ASP A 86 -6.66 14.88 11.95
CA ASP A 86 -7.61 15.88 12.45
C ASP A 86 -8.81 15.21 13.11
N LEU A 87 -9.39 14.19 12.45
CA LEU A 87 -10.52 13.44 12.98
C LEU A 87 -10.17 12.73 14.30
N CYS A 88 -8.99 12.12 14.38
CA CYS A 88 -8.51 11.49 15.61
C CYS A 88 -8.36 12.53 16.74
N LYS A 89 -7.83 13.73 16.47
CA LYS A 89 -7.74 14.80 17.48
C LYS A 89 -9.12 15.24 17.97
N GLN A 90 -10.05 15.49 17.04
CA GLN A 90 -11.41 15.92 17.36
C GLN A 90 -12.17 14.86 18.18
N SER A 91 -11.92 13.58 17.91
CA SER A 91 -12.57 12.46 18.57
C SER A 91 -11.84 11.97 19.83
N ASN A 92 -10.77 12.65 20.25
CA ASN A 92 -9.90 12.22 21.35
C ASN A 92 -9.38 10.76 21.19
N ILE A 93 -9.05 10.36 19.96
CA ILE A 93 -8.49 9.05 19.63
C ILE A 93 -6.97 9.20 19.49
N SER A 94 -6.22 8.36 20.20
CA SER A 94 -4.77 8.27 20.03
C SER A 94 -4.46 7.60 18.69
N LEU A 95 -3.70 8.30 17.84
CA LEU A 95 -3.23 7.79 16.56
C LEU A 95 -1.74 7.45 16.69
N VAL A 96 -1.40 6.19 16.41
CA VAL A 96 -0.02 5.69 16.33
C VAL A 96 0.27 5.35 14.87
N LEU A 97 1.41 5.81 14.37
CA LEU A 97 1.89 5.48 13.04
C LEU A 97 2.71 4.19 13.10
N ILE A 98 2.59 3.34 12.09
CA ILE A 98 3.32 2.08 12.01
C ILE A 98 3.98 1.98 10.64
N SER A 99 5.29 1.78 10.61
CA SER A 99 5.99 1.34 9.40
C SER A 99 6.05 -0.17 9.39
N THR A 100 5.56 -0.80 8.33
CA THR A 100 5.54 -2.27 8.20
C THR A 100 6.93 -2.82 7.87
N PRO A 101 7.17 -4.13 8.10
CA PRO A 101 8.42 -4.78 7.70
C PRO A 101 8.70 -4.61 6.21
N LEU A 102 9.96 -4.36 5.88
CA LEU A 102 10.45 -4.26 4.51
C LEU A 102 11.68 -5.15 4.36
N HIS A 103 11.76 -5.88 3.25
CA HIS A 103 12.97 -6.63 2.95
C HIS A 103 14.09 -5.65 2.56
N SER A 104 15.34 -5.93 2.97
CA SER A 104 16.51 -5.09 2.66
C SER A 104 16.63 -4.75 1.17
N LEU A 105 16.45 -5.75 0.30
CA LEU A 105 16.44 -5.56 -1.17
C LEU A 105 15.52 -4.43 -1.67
N HIS A 106 14.40 -4.19 -1.00
CA HIS A 106 13.47 -3.10 -1.32
C HIS A 106 13.85 -1.83 -0.56
N LYS A 107 14.04 -1.94 0.76
CA LYS A 107 14.32 -0.82 1.66
C LYS A 107 15.53 0.00 1.20
N ASP A 108 16.61 -0.67 0.81
CA ASP A 108 17.88 -0.02 0.43
C ASP A 108 17.79 0.73 -0.90
N LYS A 109 16.71 0.53 -1.67
CA LYS A 109 16.46 1.17 -2.96
C LYS A 109 15.44 2.30 -2.90
N ILE A 110 14.88 2.57 -1.72
CA ILE A 110 13.97 3.70 -1.55
C ILE A 110 14.77 4.99 -1.74
N PRO A 111 14.33 5.92 -2.62
CA PRO A 111 15.02 7.18 -2.82
C PRO A 111 15.13 8.01 -1.54
N VAL A 112 16.29 8.63 -1.34
CA VAL A 112 16.60 9.41 -0.12
C VAL A 112 15.61 10.55 0.13
N ASN A 113 15.07 11.16 -0.92
CA ASN A 113 14.04 12.20 -0.78
C ASN A 113 12.74 11.65 -0.14
N TYR A 114 12.33 10.43 -0.50
CA TYR A 114 11.19 9.76 0.14
C TYR A 114 11.43 9.47 1.62
N LEU A 115 12.65 9.01 1.97
CA LEU A 115 13.03 8.79 3.38
C LEU A 115 12.97 10.10 4.18
N LYS A 116 13.52 11.19 3.64
CA LYS A 116 13.46 12.53 4.25
C LYS A 116 12.02 13.01 4.40
N LYS A 117 11.18 12.83 3.38
CA LYS A 117 9.77 13.25 3.43
C LYS A 117 8.97 12.45 4.44
N HIS A 118 9.20 11.14 4.54
CA HIS A 118 8.59 10.31 5.57
C HIS A 118 8.92 10.83 6.97
N GLN A 119 10.20 11.13 7.24
CA GLN A 119 10.63 11.70 8.52
C GLN A 119 9.99 13.07 8.79
N GLU A 120 9.89 13.94 7.78
CA GLU A 120 9.19 15.23 7.89
C GLU A 120 7.71 15.05 8.29
N ILE A 121 7.02 14.09 7.67
CA ILE A 121 5.60 13.79 7.96
C ILE A 121 5.44 13.28 9.39
N VAL A 122 6.28 12.35 9.81
CA VAL A 122 6.26 11.78 11.17
C VAL A 122 6.46 12.89 12.19
N ASN A 123 7.49 13.73 12.01
CA ASN A 123 7.80 14.84 12.90
C ASN A 123 6.64 15.86 12.98
N LYS A 124 6.02 16.19 11.83
CA LYS A 124 4.89 17.13 11.78
C LYS A 124 3.62 16.60 12.41
N SER A 125 3.42 15.28 12.39
CA SER A 125 2.20 14.67 12.92
C SER A 125 2.11 14.76 14.45
N ASN A 126 3.24 14.95 15.15
CA ASN A 126 3.39 14.82 16.60
C ASN A 126 2.80 13.49 17.13
N ARG A 127 2.91 12.43 16.33
CA ARG A 127 2.45 11.07 16.66
C ARG A 127 3.64 10.16 16.92
N HIS A 128 3.40 9.15 17.74
CA HIS A 128 4.37 8.09 17.95
C HIS A 128 4.47 7.22 16.69
N LEU A 129 5.70 6.94 16.24
CA LEU A 129 5.98 6.01 15.16
C LEU A 129 6.55 4.71 15.74
N LEU A 130 5.90 3.60 15.43
CA LEU A 130 6.44 2.26 15.62
C LEU A 130 7.07 1.82 14.30
N ASP A 131 8.40 1.87 14.23
CA ASP A 131 9.13 1.45 13.04
C ASP A 131 9.45 -0.05 13.10
N TYR A 132 8.70 -0.84 12.32
CA TYR A 132 8.96 -2.26 12.11
C TYR A 132 9.63 -2.57 10.79
N SER A 133 10.17 -1.57 10.08
CA SER A 133 10.79 -1.78 8.77
C SER A 133 11.94 -2.78 8.78
N ASN A 134 12.63 -2.94 9.93
CA ASN A 134 13.71 -3.90 10.14
C ASN A 134 13.27 -5.17 10.90
N LEU A 135 11.97 -5.39 11.10
CA LEU A 135 11.49 -6.48 11.96
C LEU A 135 11.77 -7.87 11.38
N LEU A 136 11.79 -7.99 10.06
CA LEU A 136 11.97 -9.24 9.33
C LEU A 136 13.06 -9.06 8.28
N GLU A 137 14.05 -9.94 8.27
CA GLU A 137 15.17 -9.88 7.31
C GLU A 137 15.09 -10.98 6.24
N ASP A 138 14.56 -12.16 6.57
CA ASP A 138 14.57 -13.31 5.67
C ASP A 138 13.54 -13.17 4.54
N ALA A 139 14.00 -13.31 3.30
CA ALA A 139 13.20 -13.25 2.07
C ALA A 139 11.98 -14.18 2.08
N LYS A 140 12.01 -15.29 2.84
CA LYS A 140 10.90 -16.23 2.97
C LYS A 140 9.65 -15.64 3.61
N TYR A 141 9.74 -14.47 4.23
CA TYR A 141 8.63 -13.77 4.87
C TYR A 141 7.96 -12.74 3.98
N PHE A 142 8.50 -12.48 2.79
CA PHE A 142 8.05 -11.41 1.90
C PHE A 142 7.49 -11.96 0.60
N MET A 143 6.54 -11.24 0.02
CA MET A 143 6.14 -11.42 -1.37
C MET A 143 7.30 -11.03 -2.31
N PRO A 144 7.23 -11.39 -3.61
CA PRO A 144 8.32 -11.12 -4.55
C PRO A 144 8.76 -9.66 -4.68
N ASP A 145 7.87 -8.71 -4.39
CA ASP A 145 8.11 -7.26 -4.45
C ASP A 145 8.93 -6.69 -3.29
N GLY A 146 9.04 -7.43 -2.18
CA GLY A 146 9.84 -7.08 -1.00
C GLY A 146 9.25 -5.99 -0.10
N ASP A 147 8.14 -5.34 -0.47
CA ASP A 147 7.40 -4.39 0.38
C ASP A 147 6.13 -4.97 1.01
N HIS A 148 5.68 -6.15 0.56
CA HIS A 148 4.59 -6.88 1.21
C HIS A 148 5.10 -8.13 1.91
N VAL A 149 4.58 -8.40 3.11
CA VAL A 149 4.79 -9.67 3.80
C VAL A 149 3.84 -10.74 3.26
N ASN A 150 4.32 -11.98 3.16
CA ASN A 150 3.48 -13.13 2.85
C ASN A 150 2.83 -13.71 4.12
N LYS A 151 2.06 -14.81 4.00
CA LYS A 151 1.41 -15.48 5.14
C LYS A 151 2.34 -15.70 6.34
N ARG A 152 3.55 -16.19 6.09
CA ARG A 152 4.53 -16.49 7.14
C ARG A 152 5.01 -15.19 7.79
N GLY A 153 5.34 -14.19 6.98
CA GLY A 153 5.74 -12.87 7.47
C GLY A 153 4.66 -12.18 8.28
N SER A 154 3.39 -12.27 7.89
CA SER A 154 2.26 -11.74 8.66
C SER A 154 2.12 -12.42 10.02
N ILE A 155 2.22 -13.75 10.08
CA ILE A 155 2.17 -14.52 11.35
C ILE A 155 3.34 -14.13 12.27
N SER A 156 4.56 -14.04 11.73
CA SER A 156 5.73 -13.60 12.50
C SER A 156 5.56 -12.17 13.01
N THR A 157 5.11 -11.25 12.14
CA THR A 157 4.90 -9.83 12.48
C THR A 157 3.88 -9.67 13.60
N ILE A 158 2.72 -10.34 13.52
CA ILE A 158 1.66 -10.19 14.52
C ILE A 158 2.08 -10.76 15.88
N ASN A 159 2.86 -11.84 15.91
CA ASN A 159 3.35 -12.40 17.16
C ASN A 159 4.29 -11.43 17.88
N ILE A 160 5.18 -10.77 17.13
CA ILE A 160 6.07 -9.76 17.71
C ILE A 160 5.28 -8.53 18.12
N PHE A 161 4.37 -8.04 17.28
CA PHE A 161 3.52 -6.90 17.58
C PHE A 161 2.70 -7.09 18.85
N LYS A 162 2.06 -8.25 19.02
CA LYS A 162 1.30 -8.59 20.25
C LYS A 162 2.16 -8.53 21.51
N SER A 163 3.41 -8.97 21.44
CA SER A 163 4.33 -8.94 22.59
C SER A 163 4.67 -7.50 23.02
N GLN A 164 4.71 -6.56 22.07
CA GLN A 164 5.06 -5.16 22.31
C GLN A 164 3.84 -4.29 22.60
N LEU A 165 2.65 -4.64 22.11
CA LEU A 165 1.42 -3.88 22.32
C LEU A 165 1.12 -3.65 23.81
N ASN A 166 1.41 -4.66 24.65
CA ASN A 166 1.22 -4.59 26.11
C ASN A 166 2.15 -3.58 26.80
N GLN A 167 3.21 -3.12 26.12
CA GLN A 167 4.14 -2.10 26.61
C GLN A 167 3.74 -0.68 26.15
N ILE A 168 2.96 -0.58 25.07
CA ILE A 168 2.57 0.70 24.44
C ILE A 168 1.22 1.22 24.97
N LEU A 169 0.34 0.32 25.45
CA LEU A 169 -0.98 0.66 25.98
C LEU A 169 -1.01 0.84 27.52
N LYS A 170 0.15 0.92 28.17
CA LYS A 170 0.28 1.30 29.59
C LYS A 170 0.70 2.76 29.68
#